data_AF-A0A1G1I7U2-F1
#
_entry.id   AF-A0A1G1I7U2-F1
#
_cell.length_a   1.000
_cell.length_b   1.000
_cell.length_c   1.000
_cell.angle_alpha   90.00
_cell.angle_beta   90.00
_cell.angle_gamma   90.00
#
_symmetry.space_group_name_H-M   'P 1'
#
loop_
_entity.id
_entity.type
_entity.pdbx_description
1 polymer ?
#
loop_
_entity_poly.entity_id
_entity_poly.type
_entity_poly.pdbx_seq_one_letter_code
_entity_poly.pdbx_strand_id
1 'polypeptide(L)'
;MRGARGAVAVLVLAALGCGEGPARVLSSTCAAFAERTEIGGDGIATGLALYRKRLIGWEGWTGAVSREPIRFARVEVVGCERGAVVGAGETDGDGRYRVSFMNPGRVGVYARVLSSAPRYASSVKRSPAEPALYGLASLAADDSGSGETLVFPAVEADGAAGAFNILDQAVRGGRAVETATGSPPSTPLQWYWYAGNPDGTAYDPFARAISVSGRTEDPDEFDDAVLLHEYGHYAADVYSRDDSPGGPHWLGDSALDLRLAWSEGWATFFSSVVRNDPRHVDTSGTGVRLAFEIEGPSLADAARYDTSELAVAAVLWDLFDDANGDEDGGPLSIPFPQTWSVVAGLSSGFTTVSFEDFWARWLGGNLGDLTPILVFRSIDLWADLFEGALNDDAPARASPIGLGVIQHHTLYPASDADHVVFTPATNGTYTVSTSRCVADACDARLSNAADTILDVAGVAPGFSADNLTGVRYPAACGLACPPNDAVTLSSRISFPGTAGISYVISIRRSPFAPDSAGDLGAYDVVVTRVP
;
A
#
# COMPACT_ATOMS: atom_id res chain seq x y z
N MET A 1 -4.90 -19.27 53.18
CA MET A 1 -5.32 -17.89 52.88
C MET A 1 -4.33 -16.91 53.48
N ARG A 2 -3.29 -16.52 52.73
CA ARG A 2 -2.40 -15.40 53.07
C ARG A 2 -2.43 -14.44 51.89
N GLY A 3 -2.64 -13.16 52.20
CA GLY A 3 -3.12 -12.14 51.27
C GLY A 3 -2.16 -11.82 50.14
N ALA A 4 -2.74 -11.66 48.95
CA ALA A 4 -2.11 -10.99 47.82
C ALA A 4 -1.78 -9.55 48.21
N ARG A 5 -0.49 -9.24 48.36
CA ARG A 5 -0.02 -7.86 48.40
C ARG A 5 0.13 -7.40 46.96
N GLY A 6 -0.70 -6.46 46.53
CA GLY A 6 -0.55 -5.78 45.25
C GLY A 6 0.75 -4.99 45.25
N ALA A 7 1.71 -5.42 44.43
CA ALA A 7 2.92 -4.67 44.13
C ALA A 7 2.68 -3.85 42.86
N VAL A 8 2.93 -2.55 42.94
CA VAL A 8 2.90 -1.61 41.81
C VAL A 8 4.14 -1.90 40.94
N ALA A 9 3.93 -2.12 39.63
CA ALA A 9 4.99 -2.37 38.66
C ALA A 9 5.89 -1.13 38.48
N VAL A 10 7.20 -1.34 38.40
CA VAL A 10 8.18 -0.29 38.07
C VAL A 10 8.53 -0.39 36.59
N LEU A 11 8.28 0.68 35.85
CA LEU A 11 8.63 0.84 34.43
C LEU A 11 10.15 0.97 34.28
N VAL A 12 10.79 0.05 33.54
CA VAL A 12 12.19 0.20 33.11
C VAL A 12 12.19 0.24 31.58
N LEU A 13 12.34 1.44 31.00
CA LEU A 13 12.64 1.60 29.57
C LEU A 13 14.11 1.25 29.35
N ALA A 14 14.39 0.24 28.52
CA ALA A 14 15.73 0.00 27.99
C ALA A 14 15.65 -0.34 26.51
N ALA A 15 16.35 0.45 25.67
CA ALA A 15 16.73 0.02 24.34
C ALA A 15 17.82 -1.06 24.51
N LEU A 16 17.49 -2.31 24.18
CA LEU A 16 18.41 -3.43 24.35
C LEU A 16 19.16 -3.67 23.04
N GLY A 17 20.37 -3.12 22.95
CA GLY A 17 21.29 -3.39 21.83
C GLY A 17 21.87 -4.80 21.91
N CYS A 18 21.90 -5.51 20.77
CA CYS A 18 22.69 -6.72 20.61
C CYS A 18 24.15 -6.32 20.31
N GLY A 19 24.92 -5.94 21.33
CA GLY A 19 26.33 -5.61 21.14
C GLY A 19 26.92 -4.82 22.30
N GLU A 20 27.83 -5.48 23.02
CA GLU A 20 28.78 -4.95 24.01
C GLU A 20 28.24 -4.40 25.36
N GLY A 21 28.35 -5.24 26.41
CA GLY A 21 28.51 -4.80 27.80
C GLY A 21 27.31 -5.05 28.74
N PRO A 22 27.39 -5.99 29.71
CA PRO A 22 26.25 -6.41 30.55
C PRO A 22 25.85 -5.44 31.68
N ALA A 23 26.24 -4.17 31.67
CA ALA A 23 26.35 -3.40 32.92
C ALA A 23 25.27 -2.34 33.23
N ARG A 24 24.27 -2.06 32.36
CA ARG A 24 23.32 -0.94 32.62
C ARG A 24 21.84 -1.27 32.78
N VAL A 25 21.40 -2.50 32.54
CA VAL A 25 19.99 -2.92 32.75
C VAL A 25 19.80 -3.73 34.05
N LEU A 26 20.89 -4.10 34.73
CA LEU A 26 20.85 -4.95 35.93
C LEU A 26 20.25 -4.28 37.19
N SER A 27 20.02 -2.96 37.24
CA SER A 27 20.14 -2.26 38.54
C SER A 27 18.88 -1.97 39.38
N SER A 28 17.64 -2.07 38.89
CA SER A 28 16.46 -1.81 39.75
C SER A 28 15.65 -3.06 40.09
N THR A 29 15.28 -3.87 39.09
CA THR A 29 14.39 -5.02 39.29
C THR A 29 15.07 -6.15 40.09
N CYS A 30 16.36 -6.39 39.85
CA CYS A 30 17.12 -7.48 40.45
C CYS A 30 17.86 -7.11 41.75
N ALA A 31 17.78 -5.84 42.19
CA ALA A 31 18.53 -5.36 43.35
C ALA A 31 18.22 -6.16 44.63
N ALA A 32 16.97 -6.58 44.82
CA ALA A 32 16.53 -7.37 45.97
C ALA A 32 17.16 -8.78 46.04
N PHE A 33 17.75 -9.26 44.94
CA PHE A 33 18.33 -10.59 44.82
C PHE A 33 19.86 -10.58 44.75
N ALA A 34 20.49 -9.41 44.68
CA ALA A 34 21.94 -9.27 44.49
C ALA A 34 22.78 -9.98 45.57
N GLU A 35 22.28 -10.04 46.80
CA GLU A 35 22.96 -10.69 47.94
C GLU A 35 22.54 -12.15 48.16
N ARG A 36 21.52 -12.66 47.44
CA ARG A 36 21.09 -14.06 47.55
C ARG A 36 22.16 -14.96 46.94
N THR A 37 22.44 -16.09 47.61
CA THR A 37 23.45 -17.09 47.18
C THR A 37 22.84 -18.45 46.83
N GLU A 38 21.55 -18.61 47.08
CA GLU A 38 20.77 -19.78 46.68
C GLU A 38 20.72 -19.88 45.15
N ILE A 39 20.67 -21.11 44.64
CA ILE A 39 20.50 -21.40 43.22
C ILE A 39 19.00 -21.35 42.88
N GLY A 40 18.67 -20.76 41.74
CA GLY A 40 17.30 -20.72 41.22
C GLY A 40 16.76 -22.10 40.86
N GLY A 41 15.45 -22.17 40.69
CA GLY A 41 14.71 -23.37 40.34
C GLY A 41 14.27 -23.40 38.88
N ASP A 42 13.53 -24.45 38.55
CA ASP A 42 12.72 -24.56 37.35
C ASP A 42 11.26 -24.23 37.63
N GLY A 43 10.53 -23.79 36.61
CA GLY A 43 9.13 -23.42 36.80
C GLY A 43 8.44 -22.91 35.54
N ILE A 44 7.29 -22.27 35.75
CA ILE A 44 6.47 -21.66 34.70
C ILE A 44 6.25 -20.19 35.04
N ALA A 45 6.71 -19.30 34.16
CA ALA A 45 6.41 -17.88 34.22
C ALA A 45 5.10 -17.59 33.48
N THR A 46 4.18 -16.89 34.14
CA THR A 46 2.90 -16.46 33.54
C THR A 46 2.64 -14.99 33.79
N GLY A 47 1.97 -14.32 32.86
CA GLY A 47 1.60 -12.92 33.00
C GLY A 47 0.78 -12.38 31.85
N LEU A 48 0.56 -11.07 31.85
CA LEU A 48 -0.18 -10.32 30.84
C LEU A 48 0.64 -9.09 30.41
N ALA A 49 0.72 -8.87 29.10
CA ALA A 49 1.45 -7.76 28.51
C ALA A 49 0.51 -6.88 27.69
N LEU A 50 0.43 -5.60 28.05
CA LEU A 50 -0.44 -4.60 27.42
C LEU A 50 0.39 -3.38 26.98
N TYR A 51 -0.17 -2.57 26.09
CA TYR A 51 0.32 -1.23 25.77
C TYR A 51 -0.82 -0.21 25.77
N ARG A 52 -0.48 1.06 26.00
CA ARG A 52 -1.45 2.16 25.90
C ARG A 52 -1.56 2.66 24.48
N LYS A 53 -2.68 2.41 23.83
CA LYS A 53 -2.95 2.92 22.50
C LYS A 53 -3.65 4.27 22.58
N ARG A 54 -3.08 5.30 21.94
CA ARG A 54 -3.79 6.57 21.71
C ARG A 54 -4.81 6.34 20.60
N LEU A 55 -6.06 6.74 20.85
CA LEU A 55 -7.15 6.52 19.90
C LEU A 55 -7.30 7.67 18.93
N ILE A 56 -7.47 7.32 17.66
CA ILE A 56 -7.65 8.23 16.54
C ILE A 56 -9.06 8.07 16.01
N GLY A 57 -9.68 9.18 15.65
CA GLY A 57 -10.93 9.27 14.91
C GLY A 57 -10.72 10.07 13.63
N TRP A 58 -11.81 10.37 12.93
CA TRP A 58 -11.78 11.08 11.65
C TRP A 58 -11.07 12.45 11.71
N GLU A 59 -11.21 13.17 12.82
CA GLU A 59 -10.56 14.48 13.05
C GLU A 59 -9.15 14.36 13.67
N GLY A 60 -8.58 13.16 13.73
CA GLY A 60 -7.28 12.87 14.35
C GLY A 60 -7.42 12.42 15.80
N TRP A 61 -6.58 12.95 16.70
CA TRP A 61 -6.52 12.52 18.10
C TRP A 61 -7.83 12.76 18.86
N THR A 62 -8.41 11.70 19.42
CA THR A 62 -9.62 11.79 20.25
C THR A 62 -9.34 12.22 21.70
N GLY A 63 -8.07 12.18 22.12
CA GLY A 63 -7.65 12.33 23.52
C GLY A 63 -7.91 11.09 24.40
N ALA A 64 -8.60 10.07 23.88
CA ALA A 64 -8.82 8.82 24.59
C ALA A 64 -7.63 7.85 24.43
N VAL A 65 -7.49 6.96 25.40
CA VAL A 65 -6.46 5.90 25.41
C VAL A 65 -7.13 4.57 25.73
N SER A 66 -6.80 3.52 24.96
CA SER A 66 -7.19 2.13 25.26
C SER A 66 -6.00 1.31 25.75
N ARG A 67 -6.28 0.20 26.44
CA ARG A 67 -5.29 -0.79 26.87
C ARG A 67 -5.39 -1.98 25.93
N GLU A 68 -4.42 -2.13 25.04
CA GLU A 68 -4.41 -3.18 24.02
C GLU A 68 -3.42 -4.29 24.39
N PRO A 69 -3.69 -5.55 24.05
CA PRO A 69 -2.76 -6.65 24.28
C PRO A 69 -1.55 -6.55 23.35
N ILE A 70 -0.37 -6.89 23.87
CA ILE A 70 0.83 -7.10 23.05
C ILE A 70 0.76 -8.53 22.52
N ARG A 71 0.30 -8.71 21.29
CA ARG A 71 0.00 -10.02 20.69
C ARG A 71 1.24 -10.67 20.08
N PHE A 72 1.41 -11.98 20.29
CA PHE A 72 2.44 -12.81 19.65
C PHE A 72 3.87 -12.27 19.75
N ALA A 73 4.16 -11.50 20.80
CA ALA A 73 5.45 -10.91 21.04
C ALA A 73 6.35 -11.87 21.81
N ARG A 74 7.65 -11.83 21.53
CA ARG A 74 8.66 -12.63 22.19
C ARG A 74 8.74 -12.30 23.67
N VAL A 75 8.66 -13.33 24.49
CA VAL A 75 8.83 -13.27 25.95
C VAL A 75 10.07 -14.04 26.34
N GLU A 76 10.88 -13.45 27.21
CA GLU A 76 12.03 -14.09 27.82
C GLU A 76 11.91 -14.05 29.33
N VAL A 77 12.24 -15.16 29.99
CA VAL A 77 12.53 -15.19 31.42
C VAL A 77 14.04 -15.01 31.56
N VAL A 78 14.47 -14.05 32.38
CA VAL A 78 15.86 -13.63 32.49
C VAL A 78 16.32 -13.73 33.94
N GLY A 79 17.44 -14.41 34.16
CA GLY A 79 18.07 -14.56 35.46
C GLY A 79 18.82 -13.30 35.90
N CYS A 80 18.67 -12.95 37.18
CA CYS A 80 19.21 -11.71 37.75
C CYS A 80 20.74 -11.68 37.90
N GLU A 81 21.41 -12.83 38.03
CA GLU A 81 22.86 -12.87 38.29
C GLU A 81 23.70 -12.34 37.11
N ARG A 82 23.32 -12.68 35.87
CA ARG A 82 24.10 -12.36 34.66
C ARG A 82 23.25 -11.84 33.50
N GLY A 83 21.95 -11.65 33.69
CA GLY A 83 21.03 -11.30 32.61
C GLY A 83 20.87 -12.41 31.57
N ALA A 84 21.13 -13.67 31.94
CA ALA A 84 21.01 -14.82 31.04
C ALA A 84 19.53 -15.15 30.80
N VAL A 85 19.17 -15.45 29.55
CA VAL A 85 17.82 -15.93 29.20
C VAL A 85 17.71 -17.38 29.63
N VAL A 86 16.81 -17.65 30.57
CA VAL A 86 16.60 -18.95 31.23
C VAL A 86 15.29 -19.63 30.81
N GLY A 87 14.49 -18.95 29.99
CA GLY A 87 13.28 -19.46 29.34
C GLY A 87 12.84 -18.50 28.24
N ALA A 88 12.16 -19.01 27.21
CA ALA A 88 11.63 -18.18 26.12
C ALA A 88 10.30 -18.73 25.61
N GLY A 89 9.43 -17.83 25.15
CA GLY A 89 8.16 -18.14 24.52
C GLY A 89 7.57 -16.89 23.88
N GLU A 90 6.25 -16.87 23.70
CA GLU A 90 5.53 -15.74 23.11
C GLU A 90 4.27 -15.42 23.92
N THR A 91 3.75 -14.20 23.77
CA THR A 91 2.39 -13.89 24.19
C THR A 91 1.37 -14.52 23.24
N ASP A 92 0.16 -14.80 23.72
CA ASP A 92 -0.97 -15.20 22.89
C ASP A 92 -1.70 -13.97 22.31
N GLY A 93 -2.84 -14.22 21.64
CA GLY A 93 -3.67 -13.15 21.05
C GLY A 93 -4.31 -12.19 22.05
N ASP A 94 -4.32 -12.54 23.34
CA ASP A 94 -4.79 -11.71 24.45
C ASP A 94 -3.63 -11.07 25.23
N GLY A 95 -2.40 -11.22 24.76
CA GLY A 95 -1.20 -10.71 25.43
C GLY A 95 -0.78 -11.51 26.66
N ARG A 96 -1.37 -12.68 26.92
CA ARG A 96 -0.97 -13.55 28.02
C ARG A 96 0.19 -14.43 27.62
N TYR A 97 1.08 -14.74 28.54
CA TYR A 97 2.18 -15.67 28.28
C TYR A 97 2.26 -16.78 29.33
N ARG A 98 2.82 -17.92 28.89
CA ARG A 98 3.16 -19.07 29.73
C ARG A 98 4.47 -19.65 29.23
N VAL A 99 5.55 -19.41 29.97
CA VAL A 99 6.92 -19.76 29.58
C VAL A 99 7.54 -20.70 30.61
N SER A 100 7.92 -21.90 30.18
CA SER A 100 8.75 -22.78 31.00
C SER A 100 10.18 -22.24 31.09
N PHE A 101 10.78 -22.29 32.27
CA PHE A 101 12.14 -21.82 32.49
C PHE A 101 12.91 -22.74 33.46
N MET A 102 14.24 -22.65 33.41
CA MET A 102 15.17 -23.28 34.35
C MET A 102 16.31 -22.31 34.62
N ASN A 103 16.43 -21.82 35.86
CA ASN A 103 17.47 -20.88 36.25
C ASN A 103 18.62 -21.58 36.98
N PRO A 104 19.73 -21.94 36.30
CA PRO A 104 20.90 -22.53 36.95
C PRO A 104 21.77 -21.50 37.71
N GLY A 105 21.46 -20.21 37.60
CA GLY A 105 22.16 -19.14 38.29
C GLY A 105 21.63 -18.92 39.70
N ARG A 106 22.03 -17.81 40.32
CA ARG A 106 21.43 -17.39 41.60
C ARG A 106 19.94 -17.09 41.46
N VAL A 107 19.21 -17.28 42.57
CA VAL A 107 17.80 -16.92 42.72
C VAL A 107 17.55 -15.48 42.27
N GLY A 108 16.43 -15.28 41.58
CA GLY A 108 15.96 -14.03 41.03
C GLY A 108 15.77 -14.16 39.52
N VAL A 109 14.52 -14.11 39.08
CA VAL A 109 14.16 -14.06 37.65
C VAL A 109 13.15 -12.96 37.39
N TYR A 110 13.18 -12.38 36.20
CA TYR A 110 12.11 -11.48 35.73
C TYR A 110 11.70 -11.89 34.32
N ALA A 111 10.45 -11.61 33.96
CA ALA A 111 9.99 -11.76 32.59
C ALA A 111 10.21 -10.43 31.83
N ARG A 112 10.62 -10.50 30.56
CA ARG A 112 10.60 -9.35 29.65
C ARG A 112 9.92 -9.69 28.34
N VAL A 113 9.12 -8.75 27.84
CA VAL A 113 8.43 -8.82 26.55
C VAL A 113 9.14 -7.88 25.59
N LEU A 114 9.47 -8.35 24.40
CA LEU A 114 10.25 -7.60 23.40
C LEU A 114 9.40 -7.24 22.19
N SER A 115 9.75 -6.14 21.51
CA SER A 115 9.08 -5.67 20.29
C SER A 115 9.42 -6.53 19.05
N SER A 116 9.21 -7.84 19.15
CA SER A 116 9.48 -8.82 18.09
C SER A 116 8.41 -9.89 18.12
N ALA A 117 7.86 -10.24 16.95
CA ALA A 117 6.89 -11.30 16.76
C ALA A 117 7.49 -12.37 15.82
N PRO A 118 8.26 -13.34 16.37
CA PRO A 118 8.96 -14.34 15.57
C PRO A 118 8.05 -15.13 14.64
N ARG A 119 6.84 -15.47 15.10
CA ARG A 119 5.83 -16.15 14.27
C ARG A 119 5.51 -15.44 12.95
N TYR A 120 5.50 -14.11 12.93
CA TYR A 120 5.19 -13.30 11.73
C TYR A 120 6.43 -12.59 11.16
N ALA A 121 7.62 -13.11 11.48
CA ALA A 121 8.92 -12.63 11.01
C ALA A 121 9.13 -11.10 11.16
N SER A 122 8.50 -10.48 12.15
CA SER A 122 8.47 -9.02 12.29
C SER A 122 9.14 -8.54 13.58
N SER A 123 9.85 -7.41 13.52
CA SER A 123 10.37 -6.76 14.72
C SER A 123 10.50 -5.25 14.57
N VAL A 124 10.26 -4.54 15.66
CA VAL A 124 10.40 -3.08 15.76
C VAL A 124 11.67 -2.74 16.52
N LYS A 125 12.53 -1.96 15.89
CA LYS A 125 13.86 -1.57 16.35
C LYS A 125 13.98 -0.06 16.37
N ARG A 126 14.97 0.43 17.12
CA ARG A 126 15.23 1.87 17.21
C ARG A 126 15.66 2.47 15.87
N SER A 127 16.76 1.98 15.27
CA SER A 127 17.23 2.46 13.96
C SER A 127 18.12 1.42 13.28
N PRO A 128 18.46 1.59 11.98
CA PRO A 128 19.43 0.71 11.32
C PRO A 128 20.83 0.75 11.98
N ALA A 129 21.26 1.93 12.43
CA ALA A 129 22.55 2.13 13.08
C ALA A 129 22.59 1.59 14.53
N GLU A 130 21.45 1.60 15.22
CA GLU A 130 21.27 1.07 16.56
C GLU A 130 20.06 0.13 16.60
N PRO A 131 20.19 -1.13 16.12
CA PRO A 131 19.06 -2.05 15.91
C PRO A 131 18.57 -2.70 17.20
N ALA A 132 18.44 -1.91 18.27
CA ALA A 132 17.96 -2.33 19.57
C ALA A 132 16.44 -2.52 19.56
N LEU A 133 15.97 -3.60 20.20
CA LEU A 133 14.54 -3.82 20.44
C LEU A 133 14.06 -2.99 21.63
N TYR A 134 12.77 -2.67 21.61
CA TYR A 134 12.04 -2.17 22.76
C TYR A 134 11.64 -3.33 23.66
N GLY A 135 11.59 -3.09 24.97
CA GLY A 135 11.24 -4.12 25.93
C GLY A 135 10.51 -3.59 27.16
N LEU A 136 9.65 -4.43 27.71
CA LEU A 136 9.00 -4.25 29.01
C LEU A 136 9.48 -5.35 29.95
N ALA A 137 9.98 -4.98 31.13
CA ALA A 137 10.39 -5.94 32.14
C ALA A 137 9.43 -5.94 33.33
N SER A 138 9.16 -7.12 33.88
CA SER A 138 8.47 -7.26 35.16
C SER A 138 9.40 -6.90 36.32
N LEU A 139 8.82 -6.80 37.53
CA LEU A 139 9.59 -6.94 38.75
C LEU A 139 10.18 -8.36 38.83
N ALA A 140 11.38 -8.49 39.42
CA ALA A 140 11.98 -9.78 39.67
C ALA A 140 11.21 -10.53 40.77
N ALA A 141 11.14 -11.85 40.61
CA ALA A 141 10.49 -12.77 41.51
C ALA A 141 11.51 -13.77 42.07
N ASP A 142 11.20 -14.29 43.25
CA ASP A 142 11.95 -15.36 43.89
C ASP A 142 11.57 -16.69 43.22
N ASP A 143 12.56 -17.40 42.68
CA ASP A 143 12.43 -18.69 42.03
C ASP A 143 13.20 -19.79 42.78
N SER A 144 13.41 -19.65 44.10
CA SER A 144 14.06 -20.69 44.91
C SER A 144 13.29 -22.01 44.99
N GLY A 145 12.00 -22.02 44.65
CA GLY A 145 11.16 -23.22 44.54
C GLY A 145 11.25 -23.90 43.16
N SER A 146 11.19 -25.23 43.14
CA SER A 146 11.17 -26.04 41.90
C SER A 146 9.74 -26.42 41.50
N GLY A 147 9.45 -26.34 40.21
CA GLY A 147 8.14 -26.63 39.61
C GLY A 147 7.06 -25.58 39.90
N GLU A 148 7.43 -24.41 40.42
CA GLU A 148 6.46 -23.37 40.78
C GLU A 148 5.94 -22.60 39.56
N THR A 149 4.70 -22.10 39.66
CA THR A 149 4.18 -21.13 38.69
C THR A 149 4.33 -19.72 39.25
N LEU A 150 5.20 -18.92 38.64
CA LEU A 150 5.39 -17.52 38.97
C LEU A 150 4.40 -16.68 38.17
N VAL A 151 3.54 -15.93 38.86
CA VAL A 151 2.59 -14.99 38.26
C VAL A 151 3.14 -13.58 38.36
N PHE A 152 3.53 -13.03 37.22
CA PHE A 152 3.97 -11.64 37.13
C PHE A 152 2.77 -10.71 36.94
N PRO A 153 2.74 -9.55 37.63
CA PRO A 153 1.72 -8.53 37.40
C PRO A 153 1.70 -8.08 35.93
N ALA A 154 0.55 -7.59 35.49
CA ALA A 154 0.42 -7.02 34.15
C ALA A 154 1.42 -5.88 33.96
N VAL A 155 2.16 -5.92 32.84
CA VAL A 155 3.05 -4.85 32.42
C VAL A 155 2.39 -4.04 31.32
N GLU A 156 2.61 -2.73 31.35
CA GLU A 156 2.00 -1.79 30.41
C GLU A 156 3.08 -0.86 29.84
N ALA A 157 3.24 -0.86 28.52
CA ALA A 157 4.07 0.15 27.85
C ALA A 157 3.36 1.51 27.86
N ASP A 158 4.00 2.50 28.45
CA ASP A 158 3.65 3.93 28.30
C ASP A 158 4.67 4.62 27.39
N GLY A 159 5.94 4.72 27.82
CA GLY A 159 7.01 5.35 27.02
C GLY A 159 7.51 4.57 25.79
N ALA A 160 7.06 3.32 25.62
CA ALA A 160 7.36 2.48 24.45
C ALA A 160 6.10 2.01 23.71
N ALA A 161 4.95 2.64 24.00
CA ALA A 161 3.66 2.21 23.46
C ALA A 161 3.61 2.24 21.93
N GLY A 162 4.23 3.24 21.29
CA GLY A 162 4.33 3.34 19.84
C GLY A 162 4.97 2.10 19.20
N ALA A 163 6.13 1.66 19.72
CA ALA A 163 6.80 0.46 19.23
C ALA A 163 5.94 -0.81 19.33
N PHE A 164 5.09 -0.93 20.36
CA PHE A 164 4.19 -2.06 20.50
C PHE A 164 2.90 -1.92 19.67
N ASN A 165 2.43 -0.71 19.38
CA ASN A 165 1.36 -0.52 18.39
C ASN A 165 1.84 -0.89 16.98
N ILE A 166 3.03 -0.46 16.59
CA ILE A 166 3.67 -0.84 15.32
C ILE A 166 3.79 -2.37 15.23
N LEU A 167 4.26 -3.03 16.29
CA LEU A 167 4.32 -4.49 16.32
C LEU A 167 2.91 -5.13 16.18
N ASP A 168 1.89 -4.57 16.82
CA ASP A 168 0.52 -5.07 16.69
C ASP A 168 0.01 -4.95 15.25
N GLN A 169 0.31 -3.85 14.55
CA GLN A 169 -0.03 -3.71 13.13
C GLN A 169 0.73 -4.72 12.27
N ALA A 170 2.02 -4.94 12.51
CA ALA A 170 2.80 -5.96 11.82
C ALA A 170 2.22 -7.38 12.02
N VAL A 171 1.73 -7.68 13.23
CA VAL A 171 1.03 -8.93 13.53
C VAL A 171 -0.30 -9.04 12.77
N ARG A 172 -1.08 -7.95 12.70
CA ARG A 172 -2.35 -7.94 11.94
C ARG A 172 -2.13 -8.16 10.45
N GLY A 173 -1.18 -7.44 9.85
CA GLY A 173 -0.77 -7.66 8.46
C GLY A 173 -0.29 -9.09 8.23
N GLY A 174 0.53 -9.63 9.13
CA GLY A 174 1.03 -11.00 9.04
C GLY A 174 -0.07 -12.06 9.15
N ARG A 175 -1.11 -11.81 9.95
CA ARG A 175 -2.29 -12.68 10.02
C ARG A 175 -3.15 -12.62 8.76
N ALA A 176 -3.23 -11.48 8.10
CA ALA A 176 -3.92 -11.36 6.82
C ALA A 176 -3.20 -12.18 5.74
N VAL A 177 -1.86 -12.08 5.67
CA VAL A 177 -1.04 -12.93 4.79
C VAL A 177 -1.19 -14.42 5.16
N GLU A 178 -1.18 -14.77 6.45
CA GLU A 178 -1.41 -16.16 6.90
C GLU A 178 -2.78 -16.68 6.46
N THR A 179 -3.82 -15.84 6.57
CA THR A 179 -5.18 -16.20 6.15
C THR A 179 -5.27 -16.41 4.65
N ALA A 180 -4.55 -15.59 3.87
CA ALA A 180 -4.61 -15.63 2.42
C ALA A 180 -3.71 -16.71 1.79
N THR A 181 -2.61 -17.08 2.44
CA THR A 181 -1.62 -18.06 1.93
C THR A 181 -1.65 -19.41 2.66
N GLY A 182 -2.31 -19.49 3.82
CA GLY A 182 -2.31 -20.67 4.68
C GLY A 182 -1.04 -20.84 5.52
N SER A 183 -0.09 -19.89 5.50
CA SER A 183 1.13 -19.93 6.31
C SER A 183 1.58 -18.52 6.70
N PRO A 184 2.15 -18.32 7.91
CA PRO A 184 2.62 -17.00 8.30
C PRO A 184 3.77 -16.52 7.42
N PRO A 185 3.96 -15.19 7.28
CA PRO A 185 5.11 -14.60 6.59
C PRO A 185 6.43 -15.19 7.08
N SER A 186 7.27 -15.65 6.15
CA SER A 186 8.59 -16.22 6.47
C SER A 186 9.74 -15.26 6.16
N THR A 187 9.52 -14.26 5.31
CA THR A 187 10.51 -13.23 5.00
C THR A 187 10.56 -12.22 6.14
N PRO A 188 11.73 -11.89 6.72
CA PRO A 188 11.79 -10.91 7.79
C PRO A 188 11.42 -9.50 7.34
N LEU A 189 10.60 -8.81 8.13
CA LEU A 189 10.29 -7.38 8.00
C LEU A 189 10.79 -6.62 9.24
N GLN A 190 11.59 -5.59 9.02
CA GLN A 190 12.13 -4.74 10.08
C GLN A 190 11.38 -3.41 10.12
N TRP A 191 11.00 -2.96 11.32
CA TRP A 191 10.43 -1.62 11.50
C TRP A 191 11.43 -0.78 12.27
N TYR A 192 11.64 0.47 11.84
CA TYR A 192 12.51 1.43 12.51
C TYR A 192 11.68 2.62 13.00
N TRP A 193 11.70 2.83 14.31
CA TRP A 193 10.98 3.92 14.93
C TRP A 193 11.71 4.38 16.18
N TYR A 194 11.68 5.67 16.45
CA TYR A 194 11.97 6.26 17.75
C TYR A 194 11.29 7.63 17.84
N ALA A 195 10.98 8.09 19.05
CA ALA A 195 10.45 9.45 19.24
C ALA A 195 11.44 10.48 18.68
N GLY A 196 10.98 11.32 17.75
CA GLY A 196 11.79 12.26 16.99
C GLY A 196 12.49 11.67 15.76
N ASN A 197 12.13 10.46 15.30
CA ASN A 197 12.63 9.93 14.03
C ASN A 197 12.28 10.90 12.89
N PRO A 198 13.27 11.48 12.20
CA PRO A 198 13.02 12.47 11.18
C PRO A 198 12.67 11.85 9.83
N ASP A 199 12.77 10.53 9.65
CA ASP A 199 12.38 9.89 8.40
C ASP A 199 10.85 9.89 8.27
N GLY A 200 10.34 9.95 7.04
CA GLY A 200 8.91 9.72 6.78
C GLY A 200 8.57 8.24 6.97
N THR A 201 7.28 7.94 7.15
CA THR A 201 6.82 6.55 7.11
C THR A 201 6.85 6.05 5.67
N ALA A 202 7.62 4.99 5.43
CA ALA A 202 7.82 4.42 4.10
C ALA A 202 8.44 3.02 4.17
N TYR A 203 8.00 2.13 3.29
CA TYR A 203 8.62 0.85 2.99
C TYR A 203 9.82 1.00 2.04
N ASP A 204 10.95 0.38 2.41
CA ASP A 204 12.13 0.20 1.56
C ASP A 204 12.22 -1.28 1.11
N PRO A 205 11.95 -1.59 -0.18
CA PRO A 205 12.03 -2.95 -0.69
C PRO A 205 13.44 -3.53 -0.71
N PHE A 206 14.49 -2.69 -0.80
CA PHE A 206 15.88 -3.16 -0.79
C PHE A 206 16.31 -3.60 0.60
N ALA A 207 15.91 -2.84 1.63
CA ALA A 207 16.21 -3.16 3.02
C ALA A 207 15.19 -4.15 3.64
N ARG A 208 14.02 -4.31 3.01
CA ARG A 208 12.84 -4.99 3.58
C ARG A 208 12.52 -4.44 4.96
N ALA A 209 12.42 -3.11 5.00
CA ALA A 209 12.22 -2.38 6.23
C ALA A 209 11.24 -1.23 6.05
N ILE A 210 10.50 -0.93 7.10
CA ILE A 210 9.63 0.24 7.17
C ILE A 210 10.25 1.22 8.15
N SER A 211 10.57 2.42 7.69
CA SER A 211 10.80 3.54 8.60
C SER A 211 9.44 4.08 9.03
N VAL A 212 9.31 4.50 10.29
CA VAL A 212 8.08 5.10 10.82
C VAL A 212 8.42 6.46 11.39
N SER A 213 7.73 7.49 10.92
CA SER A 213 7.92 8.85 11.42
C SER A 213 7.63 8.92 12.92
N GLY A 214 8.54 9.55 13.64
CA GLY A 214 8.39 9.90 15.05
C GLY A 214 8.42 11.41 15.25
N ARG A 215 8.23 12.18 14.18
CA ARG A 215 8.25 13.65 14.22
C ARG A 215 7.14 14.17 15.11
N THR A 216 7.31 15.37 15.67
CA THR A 216 6.27 15.94 16.54
C THR A 216 5.08 16.39 15.71
N GLU A 217 5.33 16.86 14.49
CA GLU A 217 4.35 17.35 13.53
C GLU A 217 3.63 16.24 12.75
N ASP A 218 4.21 15.05 12.68
CA ASP A 218 3.80 13.90 11.85
C ASP A 218 4.11 12.56 12.56
N PRO A 219 3.52 12.27 13.74
CA PRO A 219 3.82 11.06 14.50
C PRO A 219 2.96 9.87 14.08
N ASP A 220 3.58 8.84 13.47
CA ASP A 220 2.81 7.78 12.80
C ASP A 220 2.72 6.49 13.63
N GLU A 221 3.30 6.45 14.84
CA GLU A 221 3.33 5.22 15.63
C GLU A 221 1.96 4.66 16.03
N PHE A 222 0.91 5.49 15.97
CA PHE A 222 -0.46 5.09 16.24
C PHE A 222 -1.36 5.13 15.00
N ASP A 223 -0.81 5.50 13.85
CA ASP A 223 -1.57 5.71 12.61
C ASP A 223 -1.70 4.36 11.90
N ASP A 224 -2.57 3.51 12.44
CA ASP A 224 -2.76 2.12 11.97
C ASP A 224 -2.95 2.04 10.45
N ALA A 225 -3.65 3.02 9.86
CA ALA A 225 -3.91 3.07 8.43
C ALA A 225 -2.63 3.25 7.62
N VAL A 226 -1.75 4.16 8.05
CA VAL A 226 -0.44 4.43 7.45
C VAL A 226 0.49 3.23 7.64
N LEU A 227 0.57 2.69 8.86
CA LEU A 227 1.42 1.53 9.16
C LEU A 227 1.04 0.30 8.32
N LEU A 228 -0.25 0.00 8.20
CA LEU A 228 -0.71 -1.15 7.40
C LEU A 228 -0.65 -0.88 5.90
N HIS A 229 -0.67 0.37 5.45
CA HIS A 229 -0.43 0.73 4.06
C HIS A 229 1.01 0.34 3.68
N GLU A 230 2.01 0.71 4.50
CA GLU A 230 3.40 0.28 4.28
C GLU A 230 3.59 -1.25 4.35
N TYR A 231 2.83 -1.92 5.22
CA TYR A 231 2.81 -3.39 5.23
C TYR A 231 2.24 -3.97 3.93
N GLY A 232 1.27 -3.28 3.31
CA GLY A 232 0.69 -3.63 2.02
C GLY A 232 1.73 -3.66 0.90
N HIS A 233 2.62 -2.68 0.85
CA HIS A 233 3.77 -2.69 -0.06
C HIS A 233 4.72 -3.86 0.22
N TYR A 234 5.08 -4.12 1.47
CA TYR A 234 5.87 -5.30 1.85
C TYR A 234 5.20 -6.61 1.38
N ALA A 235 3.88 -6.72 1.56
CA ALA A 235 3.14 -7.90 1.14
C ALA A 235 3.20 -8.09 -0.38
N ALA A 236 3.01 -7.02 -1.16
CA ALA A 236 3.12 -7.06 -2.62
C ALA A 236 4.53 -7.42 -3.10
N ASP A 237 5.56 -6.73 -2.59
CA ASP A 237 6.97 -6.94 -2.95
C ASP A 237 7.43 -8.39 -2.70
N VAL A 238 7.01 -8.98 -1.57
CA VAL A 238 7.52 -10.30 -1.15
C VAL A 238 6.69 -11.48 -1.69
N TYR A 239 5.37 -11.34 -1.76
CA TYR A 239 4.45 -12.45 -2.05
C TYR A 239 3.68 -12.28 -3.37
N SER A 240 3.96 -11.22 -4.10
CA SER A 240 3.41 -10.91 -5.41
C SER A 240 4.54 -10.33 -6.28
N ARG A 241 4.27 -9.22 -6.93
CA ARG A 241 5.20 -8.37 -7.65
C ARG A 241 4.72 -6.93 -7.48
N ASP A 242 5.69 -6.03 -7.33
CA ASP A 242 5.48 -4.59 -7.31
C ASP A 242 6.60 -3.96 -8.14
N ASP A 243 6.24 -3.35 -9.29
CA ASP A 243 7.19 -2.69 -10.19
C ASP A 243 7.03 -1.16 -10.13
N SER A 244 6.41 -0.64 -9.07
CA SER A 244 6.27 0.80 -8.86
C SER A 244 7.65 1.47 -8.84
N PRO A 245 7.83 2.58 -9.60
CA PRO A 245 9.05 3.38 -9.50
C PRO A 245 9.13 4.20 -8.19
N GLY A 246 8.05 4.23 -7.40
CA GLY A 246 7.86 5.15 -6.29
C GLY A 246 7.86 6.62 -6.76
N GLY A 247 8.06 7.54 -5.82
CA GLY A 247 8.20 8.97 -6.08
C GLY A 247 7.07 9.79 -5.46
N PRO A 248 7.03 11.12 -5.70
CA PRO A 248 5.95 11.96 -5.17
C PRO A 248 4.60 11.64 -5.84
N HIS A 249 3.57 11.44 -5.04
CA HIS A 249 2.17 11.28 -5.45
C HIS A 249 1.24 11.97 -4.43
N TRP A 250 -0.04 12.09 -4.78
CA TRP A 250 -1.09 12.57 -3.88
C TRP A 250 -2.45 12.04 -4.35
N LEU A 251 -3.38 11.84 -3.41
CA LEU A 251 -4.71 11.25 -3.66
C LEU A 251 -5.55 11.92 -4.74
N GLY A 252 -5.29 13.20 -5.00
CA GLY A 252 -5.99 13.99 -6.00
C GLY A 252 -5.40 13.88 -7.41
N ASP A 253 -4.30 13.14 -7.59
CA ASP A 253 -3.70 12.91 -8.91
C ASP A 253 -4.36 11.70 -9.58
N SER A 254 -4.85 11.94 -10.78
CA SER A 254 -5.45 10.93 -11.64
C SER A 254 -4.67 10.80 -12.95
N ALA A 255 -3.37 11.06 -12.91
CA ALA A 255 -2.44 10.90 -14.03
C ALA A 255 -1.08 10.35 -13.56
N LEU A 256 -1.08 9.46 -12.56
CA LEU A 256 0.14 8.82 -12.06
C LEU A 256 0.69 7.79 -13.08
N ASP A 257 1.93 7.35 -12.86
CA ASP A 257 2.40 6.09 -13.45
C ASP A 257 1.47 4.95 -13.02
N LEU A 258 0.98 4.14 -13.96
CA LEU A 258 0.03 3.06 -13.68
C LEU A 258 0.54 2.06 -12.63
N ARG A 259 1.85 1.81 -12.60
CA ARG A 259 2.48 0.90 -11.63
C ARG A 259 2.49 1.53 -10.24
N LEU A 260 2.66 2.84 -10.18
CA LEU A 260 2.56 3.61 -8.93
C LEU A 260 1.11 3.64 -8.43
N ALA A 261 0.15 4.00 -9.29
CA ALA A 261 -1.27 3.99 -8.93
C ALA A 261 -1.74 2.61 -8.43
N TRP A 262 -1.29 1.54 -9.10
CA TRP A 262 -1.54 0.18 -8.66
C TRP A 262 -0.95 -0.11 -7.28
N SER A 263 0.33 0.18 -7.07
CA SER A 263 1.03 -0.11 -5.81
C SER A 263 0.41 0.65 -4.62
N GLU A 264 0.16 1.95 -4.77
CA GLU A 264 -0.45 2.82 -3.75
C GLU A 264 -1.92 2.44 -3.46
N GLY A 265 -2.67 2.13 -4.53
CA GLY A 265 -4.06 1.69 -4.42
C GLY A 265 -4.17 0.32 -3.73
N TRP A 266 -3.29 -0.62 -4.08
CA TRP A 266 -3.18 -1.91 -3.41
C TRP A 266 -2.83 -1.75 -1.93
N ALA A 267 -1.82 -0.95 -1.59
CA ALA A 267 -1.39 -0.73 -0.21
C ALA A 267 -2.52 -0.11 0.65
N THR A 268 -3.26 0.84 0.07
CA THR A 268 -4.42 1.47 0.71
C THR A 268 -5.58 0.48 0.92
N PHE A 269 -5.89 -0.34 -0.08
CA PHE A 269 -6.86 -1.42 0.05
C PHE A 269 -6.44 -2.45 1.11
N PHE A 270 -5.19 -2.91 1.08
CA PHE A 270 -4.64 -3.85 2.06
C PHE A 270 -4.78 -3.32 3.49
N SER A 271 -4.45 -2.05 3.71
CA SER A 271 -4.64 -1.39 5.01
C SER A 271 -6.10 -1.45 5.47
N SER A 272 -7.03 -1.16 4.57
CA SER A 272 -8.46 -1.08 4.86
C SER A 272 -9.05 -2.47 5.14
N VAL A 273 -8.70 -3.49 4.35
CA VAL A 273 -9.19 -4.86 4.55
C VAL A 273 -8.65 -5.49 5.83
N VAL A 274 -7.40 -5.21 6.22
CA VAL A 274 -6.83 -5.70 7.49
C VAL A 274 -7.51 -5.06 8.70
N ARG A 275 -7.90 -3.79 8.60
CA ARG A 275 -8.62 -3.07 9.68
C ARG A 275 -10.13 -3.29 9.64
N ASN A 276 -10.66 -3.79 8.52
CA ASN A 276 -12.08 -3.82 8.20
C ASN A 276 -12.71 -2.42 8.37
N ASP A 277 -12.04 -1.41 7.81
CA ASP A 277 -12.43 0.00 7.90
C ASP A 277 -11.98 0.74 6.63
N PRO A 278 -12.90 1.31 5.81
CA PRO A 278 -12.55 2.00 4.57
C PRO A 278 -11.87 3.35 4.80
N ARG A 279 -11.82 3.84 6.05
CA ARG A 279 -11.27 5.14 6.38
C ARG A 279 -9.76 5.04 6.57
N HIS A 280 -9.02 5.90 5.92
CA HIS A 280 -7.61 6.14 6.14
C HIS A 280 -7.44 7.46 6.91
N VAL A 281 -6.71 7.42 8.02
CA VAL A 281 -6.43 8.61 8.84
C VAL A 281 -4.94 8.64 9.18
N ASP A 282 -4.31 9.73 8.81
CA ASP A 282 -2.93 10.14 9.09
C ASP A 282 -3.00 11.39 9.98
N THR A 283 -2.40 11.30 11.16
CA THR A 283 -2.47 12.34 12.19
C THR A 283 -1.36 13.35 12.05
N SER A 284 -1.66 14.59 12.43
CA SER A 284 -0.60 15.58 12.70
C SER A 284 -0.33 15.66 14.20
N GLY A 285 0.70 16.42 14.57
CA GLY A 285 1.05 16.64 15.97
C GLY A 285 -0.10 17.09 16.89
N THR A 286 -1.12 17.77 16.34
CA THR A 286 -2.28 18.26 17.11
C THR A 286 -3.64 17.89 16.54
N GLY A 287 -3.72 17.13 15.44
CA GLY A 287 -5.00 16.86 14.78
C GLY A 287 -4.87 15.83 13.68
N VAL A 288 -5.54 16.08 12.56
CA VAL A 288 -5.45 15.26 11.34
C VAL A 288 -4.55 15.97 10.33
N ARG A 289 -3.70 15.21 9.66
CA ARG A 289 -2.94 15.66 8.49
C ARG A 289 -3.70 15.31 7.21
N LEU A 290 -4.18 14.07 7.13
CA LEU A 290 -4.95 13.55 6.02
C LEU A 290 -6.02 12.58 6.55
N ALA A 291 -7.24 12.70 6.07
CA ALA A 291 -8.29 11.72 6.29
C ALA A 291 -9.14 11.57 5.02
N PHE A 292 -9.34 10.34 4.59
CA PHE A 292 -10.19 10.00 3.46
C PHE A 292 -10.81 8.60 3.67
N GLU A 293 -11.84 8.30 2.91
CA GLU A 293 -12.41 6.95 2.80
C GLU A 293 -12.36 6.47 1.36
N ILE A 294 -12.45 5.16 1.14
CA ILE A 294 -12.37 4.54 -0.20
C ILE A 294 -13.69 3.93 -0.70
N GLU A 295 -14.69 3.74 0.17
CA GLU A 295 -16.04 3.26 -0.18
C GLU A 295 -16.82 4.30 -0.98
N GLY A 296 -17.17 5.42 -0.33
CA GLY A 296 -17.68 6.62 -0.97
C GLY A 296 -16.57 7.65 -1.06
N PRO A 297 -15.62 7.53 -2.00
CA PRO A 297 -14.31 8.14 -1.83
C PRO A 297 -14.41 9.64 -1.64
N SER A 298 -13.68 10.13 -0.65
CA SER A 298 -13.75 11.54 -0.22
C SER A 298 -13.39 12.54 -1.33
N LEU A 299 -12.66 12.07 -2.35
CA LEU A 299 -12.35 12.80 -3.58
C LEU A 299 -12.93 12.07 -4.79
N ALA A 300 -14.25 11.91 -4.85
CA ALA A 300 -14.93 11.14 -5.91
C ALA A 300 -14.55 11.57 -7.34
N ASP A 301 -14.27 12.85 -7.58
CA ASP A 301 -13.80 13.34 -8.88
C ASP A 301 -12.38 12.87 -9.24
N ALA A 302 -11.52 12.66 -8.24
CA ALA A 302 -10.16 12.16 -8.39
C ALA A 302 -10.07 10.63 -8.32
N ALA A 303 -11.10 9.96 -7.78
CA ALA A 303 -11.25 8.51 -7.78
C ALA A 303 -11.72 7.99 -9.15
N ARG A 304 -11.03 8.43 -10.20
CA ARG A 304 -11.27 8.05 -11.59
C ARG A 304 -9.99 7.60 -12.27
N TYR A 305 -10.15 6.70 -13.22
CA TYR A 305 -9.09 6.11 -14.04
C TYR A 305 -8.13 5.21 -13.27
N ASP A 306 -7.45 4.32 -13.98
CA ASP A 306 -6.50 3.36 -13.42
C ASP A 306 -5.13 3.96 -13.09
N THR A 307 -4.87 5.20 -13.49
CA THR A 307 -3.73 6.02 -13.03
C THR A 307 -4.03 6.79 -11.73
N SER A 308 -5.15 6.52 -11.05
CA SER A 308 -5.47 7.08 -9.74
C SER A 308 -5.35 6.01 -8.65
N GLU A 309 -4.49 6.25 -7.66
CA GLU A 309 -4.34 5.38 -6.50
C GLU A 309 -5.66 5.22 -5.73
N LEU A 310 -6.45 6.29 -5.66
CA LEU A 310 -7.73 6.29 -4.95
C LEU A 310 -8.80 5.51 -5.72
N ALA A 311 -8.80 5.60 -7.06
CA ALA A 311 -9.71 4.80 -7.88
C ALA A 311 -9.39 3.30 -7.76
N VAL A 312 -8.11 2.92 -7.86
CA VAL A 312 -7.67 1.53 -7.69
C VAL A 312 -8.05 1.00 -6.30
N ALA A 313 -7.79 1.76 -5.24
CA ALA A 313 -8.15 1.37 -3.88
C ALA A 313 -9.66 1.17 -3.72
N ALA A 314 -10.47 2.07 -4.30
CA ALA A 314 -11.92 2.01 -4.26
C ALA A 314 -12.45 0.78 -5.00
N VAL A 315 -11.99 0.52 -6.23
CA VAL A 315 -12.38 -0.69 -6.98
C VAL A 315 -12.07 -1.95 -6.19
N LEU A 316 -10.88 -2.06 -5.61
CA LEU A 316 -10.50 -3.23 -4.81
C LEU A 316 -11.34 -3.38 -3.54
N TRP A 317 -11.76 -2.26 -2.94
CA TRP A 317 -12.64 -2.26 -1.78
C TRP A 317 -14.05 -2.74 -2.12
N ASP A 318 -14.62 -2.27 -3.24
CA ASP A 318 -15.94 -2.69 -3.77
C ASP A 318 -15.97 -4.21 -4.11
N LEU A 319 -14.81 -4.84 -4.32
CA LEU A 319 -14.72 -6.31 -4.41
C LEU A 319 -14.99 -6.97 -3.07
N PHE A 320 -14.48 -6.41 -1.99
CA PHE A 320 -14.36 -7.05 -0.68
C PHE A 320 -15.60 -6.84 0.20
N ASP A 321 -16.16 -5.65 0.18
CA ASP A 321 -17.19 -5.25 1.11
C ASP A 321 -18.55 -5.92 0.81
N ASP A 322 -19.48 -5.83 1.75
CA ASP A 322 -20.80 -6.49 1.70
C ASP A 322 -21.96 -5.50 1.69
N ALA A 323 -21.68 -4.21 1.47
CA ALA A 323 -22.69 -3.16 1.54
C ALA A 323 -23.57 -3.15 0.28
N ASN A 324 -24.65 -3.93 0.32
CA ASN A 324 -25.77 -3.75 -0.62
C ASN A 324 -26.31 -2.29 -0.51
N GLY A 325 -26.02 -1.43 -1.48
CA GLY A 325 -26.64 -0.10 -1.57
C GLY A 325 -25.87 1.01 -2.30
N ASP A 326 -24.73 0.70 -2.90
CA ASP A 326 -23.92 1.59 -3.73
C ASP A 326 -24.54 1.86 -5.12
N GLU A 327 -24.20 3.01 -5.71
CA GLU A 327 -24.75 3.48 -6.99
C GLU A 327 -24.05 2.84 -8.22
N ASP A 328 -23.10 1.92 -8.01
CA ASP A 328 -22.10 1.43 -8.96
C ASP A 328 -22.19 -0.07 -9.32
N GLY A 329 -23.12 -0.84 -8.73
CA GLY A 329 -23.45 -2.18 -9.21
C GLY A 329 -23.62 -3.28 -8.17
N GLY A 330 -23.48 -2.97 -6.88
CA GLY A 330 -23.58 -3.93 -5.79
C GLY A 330 -22.28 -4.69 -5.55
N PRO A 331 -22.00 -5.07 -4.28
CA PRO A 331 -20.76 -5.74 -3.91
C PRO A 331 -20.66 -7.13 -4.57
N LEU A 332 -19.45 -7.49 -5.00
CA LEU A 332 -19.17 -8.90 -5.33
C LEU A 332 -18.91 -9.75 -4.08
N SER A 333 -18.68 -9.12 -2.92
CA SER A 333 -18.43 -9.75 -1.61
C SER A 333 -17.40 -10.88 -1.69
N ILE A 334 -16.31 -10.60 -2.39
CA ILE A 334 -15.20 -11.50 -2.67
C ILE A 334 -14.29 -11.52 -1.45
N PRO A 335 -14.15 -12.68 -0.77
CA PRO A 335 -13.29 -12.78 0.39
C PRO A 335 -11.85 -12.42 0.04
N PHE A 336 -11.17 -11.71 0.94
CA PHE A 336 -9.76 -11.29 0.76
C PHE A 336 -8.83 -12.40 0.23
N PRO A 337 -8.89 -13.68 0.67
CA PRO A 337 -8.05 -14.74 0.10
C PRO A 337 -8.22 -14.95 -1.41
N GLN A 338 -9.41 -14.71 -1.96
CA GLN A 338 -9.66 -14.82 -3.40
C GLN A 338 -9.03 -13.64 -4.16
N THR A 339 -9.27 -12.40 -3.72
CA THR A 339 -8.60 -11.21 -4.29
C THR A 339 -7.08 -11.34 -4.20
N TRP A 340 -6.56 -11.77 -3.05
CA TRP A 340 -5.13 -12.03 -2.87
C TRP A 340 -4.58 -13.10 -3.81
N SER A 341 -5.35 -14.14 -4.14
CA SER A 341 -4.89 -15.17 -5.08
C SER A 341 -4.63 -14.62 -6.49
N VAL A 342 -5.39 -13.61 -6.91
CA VAL A 342 -5.19 -12.89 -8.18
C VAL A 342 -3.91 -12.08 -8.10
N VAL A 343 -3.76 -11.28 -7.02
CA VAL A 343 -2.59 -10.43 -6.78
C VAL A 343 -1.32 -11.27 -6.70
N ALA A 344 -1.25 -12.30 -5.84
CA ALA A 344 -0.09 -13.19 -5.72
C ALA A 344 0.30 -13.85 -7.06
N GLY A 345 -0.68 -14.08 -7.95
CA GLY A 345 -0.44 -14.58 -9.29
C GLY A 345 0.41 -13.65 -10.16
N LEU A 346 0.37 -12.33 -9.95
CA LEU A 346 1.09 -11.32 -10.73
C LEU A 346 2.62 -11.49 -10.71
N SER A 347 3.15 -12.28 -9.76
CA SER A 347 4.55 -12.73 -9.71
C SER A 347 5.04 -13.50 -10.94
N SER A 348 4.14 -13.91 -11.84
CA SER A 348 4.46 -14.68 -13.05
C SER A 348 3.69 -14.20 -14.27
N GLY A 349 4.30 -14.31 -15.45
CA GLY A 349 3.62 -14.10 -16.73
C GLY A 349 3.52 -12.65 -17.23
N PHE A 350 4.04 -11.68 -16.47
CA PHE A 350 4.05 -10.27 -16.85
C PHE A 350 5.47 -9.68 -16.85
N THR A 351 5.69 -8.61 -17.62
CA THR A 351 6.96 -7.87 -17.66
C THR A 351 7.02 -6.75 -16.65
N THR A 352 5.87 -6.15 -16.35
CA THR A 352 5.61 -5.13 -15.32
C THR A 352 4.21 -5.41 -14.76
N VAL A 353 3.85 -4.85 -13.61
CA VAL A 353 2.52 -5.05 -13.02
C VAL A 353 1.80 -3.73 -12.77
N SER A 354 0.54 -3.71 -13.16
CA SER A 354 -0.40 -2.60 -13.06
C SER A 354 -1.81 -3.11 -12.77
N PHE A 355 -2.78 -2.20 -12.71
CA PHE A 355 -4.19 -2.57 -12.59
C PHE A 355 -4.70 -3.38 -13.79
N GLU A 356 -4.16 -3.17 -14.99
CA GLU A 356 -4.52 -3.94 -16.19
C GLU A 356 -4.16 -5.43 -16.05
N ASP A 357 -3.01 -5.73 -15.46
CA ASP A 357 -2.54 -7.10 -15.25
C ASP A 357 -3.39 -7.83 -14.21
N PHE A 358 -3.83 -7.10 -13.17
CA PHE A 358 -4.83 -7.58 -12.23
C PHE A 358 -6.14 -7.90 -12.95
N TRP A 359 -6.65 -6.98 -13.77
CA TRP A 359 -7.87 -7.16 -14.56
C TRP A 359 -7.78 -8.35 -15.52
N ALA A 360 -6.67 -8.51 -16.23
CA ALA A 360 -6.44 -9.63 -17.14
C ALA A 360 -6.49 -10.99 -16.40
N ARG A 361 -5.87 -11.07 -15.21
CA ARG A 361 -5.96 -12.28 -14.37
C ARG A 361 -7.36 -12.49 -13.80
N TRP A 362 -8.05 -11.42 -13.43
CA TRP A 362 -9.41 -11.48 -12.93
C TRP A 362 -10.37 -12.11 -13.97
N LEU A 363 -10.33 -11.61 -15.21
CA LEU A 363 -11.08 -12.16 -16.33
C LEU A 363 -10.73 -13.63 -16.61
N GLY A 364 -9.43 -13.95 -16.63
CA GLY A 364 -8.95 -15.33 -16.83
C GLY A 364 -9.41 -16.31 -15.73
N GLY A 365 -9.67 -15.79 -14.52
CA GLY A 365 -10.20 -16.55 -13.39
C GLY A 365 -11.72 -16.68 -13.35
N ASN A 366 -12.46 -15.90 -14.16
CA ASN A 366 -13.93 -15.84 -14.17
C ASN A 366 -14.53 -15.60 -12.77
N LEU A 367 -13.98 -14.61 -12.04
CA LEU A 367 -14.29 -14.34 -10.62
C LEU A 367 -15.49 -13.40 -10.40
N GLY A 368 -16.06 -12.85 -11.47
CA GLY A 368 -17.18 -11.90 -11.41
C GLY A 368 -17.03 -10.82 -12.47
N ASP A 369 -18.12 -10.13 -12.78
CA ASP A 369 -18.12 -9.00 -13.71
C ASP A 369 -17.80 -7.70 -12.96
N LEU A 370 -16.61 -7.12 -13.20
CA LEU A 370 -16.22 -5.84 -12.61
C LEU A 370 -16.60 -4.64 -13.47
N THR A 371 -17.10 -4.87 -14.69
CA THR A 371 -17.33 -3.78 -15.64
C THR A 371 -18.20 -2.66 -15.06
N PRO A 372 -19.29 -2.91 -14.30
CA PRO A 372 -20.06 -1.82 -13.69
C PRO A 372 -19.23 -0.92 -12.76
N ILE A 373 -18.42 -1.53 -11.89
CA ILE A 373 -17.52 -0.84 -10.95
C ILE A 373 -16.46 -0.03 -11.73
N LEU A 374 -15.85 -0.64 -12.74
CA LEU A 374 -14.84 0.02 -13.58
C LEU A 374 -15.44 1.22 -14.35
N VAL A 375 -16.60 1.05 -14.98
CA VAL A 375 -17.33 2.12 -15.69
C VAL A 375 -17.64 3.28 -14.74
N PHE A 376 -18.10 2.99 -13.53
CA PHE A 376 -18.41 4.02 -12.53
C PHE A 376 -17.17 4.88 -12.21
N ARG A 377 -16.00 4.24 -12.13
CA ARG A 377 -14.70 4.90 -11.95
C ARG A 377 -14.07 5.42 -13.25
N SER A 378 -14.79 5.37 -14.38
CA SER A 378 -14.28 5.78 -15.69
C SER A 378 -13.02 5.02 -16.12
N ILE A 379 -12.88 3.76 -15.68
CA ILE A 379 -11.81 2.83 -16.05
C ILE A 379 -12.36 1.98 -17.21
N ASP A 380 -11.75 2.11 -18.38
CA ASP A 380 -12.26 1.54 -19.63
C ASP A 380 -11.20 0.60 -20.21
N LEU A 381 -11.33 -0.70 -19.93
CA LEU A 381 -10.32 -1.75 -20.23
C LEU A 381 -10.89 -2.89 -21.10
N TRP A 382 -11.83 -2.58 -21.98
CA TRP A 382 -12.51 -3.54 -22.86
C TRP A 382 -12.67 -2.97 -24.27
N ALA A 383 -12.88 -3.85 -25.26
CA ALA A 383 -13.22 -3.46 -26.63
C ALA A 383 -14.52 -2.63 -26.67
N ASP A 384 -14.51 -1.54 -27.42
CA ASP A 384 -15.67 -0.74 -27.73
C ASP A 384 -16.39 -1.20 -29.04
N LEU A 385 -17.19 -0.32 -29.64
CA LEU A 385 -17.94 -0.63 -30.87
C LEU A 385 -17.07 -0.64 -32.14
N PHE A 386 -15.93 0.04 -32.10
CA PHE A 386 -14.94 0.23 -33.14
C PHE A 386 -14.07 -1.01 -33.35
N GLU A 387 -13.79 -1.80 -32.33
CA GLU A 387 -13.14 -3.12 -32.48
C GLU A 387 -14.17 -4.22 -32.81
N GLY A 388 -15.46 -3.95 -32.56
CA GLY A 388 -16.58 -4.87 -32.78
C GLY A 388 -17.28 -4.68 -34.14
N ALA A 389 -18.47 -4.08 -34.10
CA ALA A 389 -19.38 -4.03 -35.24
C ALA A 389 -18.90 -3.09 -36.36
N LEU A 390 -18.17 -2.03 -36.00
CA LEU A 390 -17.66 -1.06 -36.96
C LEU A 390 -16.31 -1.53 -37.54
N ASN A 391 -15.43 -2.12 -36.71
CA ASN A 391 -14.10 -2.64 -37.07
C ASN A 391 -13.29 -1.55 -37.82
N ASP A 392 -12.93 -0.48 -37.13
CA ASP A 392 -12.24 0.64 -37.77
C ASP A 392 -10.71 0.49 -37.82
N ASP A 393 -10.18 -0.69 -37.47
CA ASP A 393 -8.78 -1.15 -37.57
C ASP A 393 -8.14 -1.04 -38.97
N ALA A 394 -8.94 -0.65 -39.98
CA ALA A 394 -8.50 -0.44 -41.35
C ALA A 394 -8.88 0.97 -41.82
N PRO A 395 -7.98 1.71 -42.50
CA PRO A 395 -8.28 3.05 -43.04
C PRO A 395 -9.53 3.12 -43.93
N ALA A 396 -9.90 2.01 -44.57
CA ALA A 396 -11.08 1.91 -45.43
C ALA A 396 -12.42 1.87 -44.64
N ARG A 397 -12.36 1.59 -43.34
CA ARG A 397 -13.49 1.51 -42.41
C ARG A 397 -13.52 2.68 -41.43
N ALA A 398 -12.70 3.70 -41.68
CA ALA A 398 -12.55 4.83 -40.79
C ALA A 398 -13.89 5.48 -40.41
N SER A 399 -14.08 5.69 -39.12
CA SER A 399 -15.30 6.23 -38.53
C SER A 399 -15.42 7.74 -38.79
N PRO A 400 -16.54 8.25 -39.32
CA PRO A 400 -16.66 9.67 -39.64
C PRO A 400 -16.76 10.53 -38.38
N ILE A 401 -15.94 11.59 -38.29
CA ILE A 401 -15.92 12.54 -37.18
C ILE A 401 -16.26 13.98 -37.65
N GLY A 402 -17.05 14.69 -36.85
CA GLY A 402 -17.42 16.09 -37.08
C GLY A 402 -16.49 17.09 -36.40
N LEU A 403 -16.53 18.35 -36.84
CA LEU A 403 -15.77 19.43 -36.20
C LEU A 403 -16.31 19.68 -34.77
N GLY A 404 -15.44 19.60 -33.76
CA GLY A 404 -15.77 19.79 -32.35
C GLY A 404 -16.57 18.63 -31.73
N VAL A 405 -16.80 17.54 -32.48
CA VAL A 405 -17.43 16.33 -31.96
C VAL A 405 -16.36 15.50 -31.27
N ILE A 406 -16.62 15.10 -30.02
CA ILE A 406 -15.79 14.15 -29.28
C ILE A 406 -16.26 12.74 -29.66
N GLN A 407 -15.30 11.89 -30.02
CA GLN A 407 -15.53 10.47 -30.24
C GLN A 407 -14.66 9.68 -29.26
N HIS A 408 -15.30 8.85 -28.45
CA HIS A 408 -14.63 7.98 -27.48
C HIS A 408 -14.15 6.71 -28.16
N HIS A 409 -12.93 6.28 -27.84
CA HIS A 409 -12.29 5.08 -28.35
C HIS A 409 -11.52 4.36 -27.23
N THR A 410 -11.41 3.04 -27.34
CA THR A 410 -10.49 2.22 -26.55
C THR A 410 -9.27 1.83 -27.38
N LEU A 411 -8.13 1.61 -26.73
CA LEU A 411 -7.02 0.87 -27.32
C LEU A 411 -7.08 -0.53 -26.71
N TYR A 412 -7.52 -1.51 -27.49
CA TYR A 412 -7.77 -2.86 -27.01
C TYR A 412 -7.60 -3.89 -28.14
N PRO A 413 -6.62 -4.82 -28.16
CA PRO A 413 -5.41 -5.06 -27.36
C PRO A 413 -4.13 -4.45 -28.01
N ALA A 414 -2.93 -4.87 -27.59
CA ALA A 414 -1.68 -4.50 -28.28
C ALA A 414 -1.77 -4.78 -29.80
N SER A 415 -1.53 -3.74 -30.61
CA SER A 415 -1.68 -3.65 -32.09
C SER A 415 -2.98 -3.05 -32.63
N ASP A 416 -3.89 -2.66 -31.74
CA ASP A 416 -5.07 -1.89 -32.11
C ASP A 416 -4.72 -0.53 -32.74
N ALA A 417 -5.49 -0.17 -33.76
CA ALA A 417 -5.27 1.02 -34.57
C ALA A 417 -6.60 1.60 -35.06
N ASP A 418 -7.13 2.55 -34.31
CA ASP A 418 -8.37 3.22 -34.68
C ASP A 418 -8.17 4.19 -35.84
N HIS A 419 -9.14 4.19 -36.76
CA HIS A 419 -9.14 5.12 -37.87
C HIS A 419 -10.40 5.99 -37.87
N VAL A 420 -10.21 7.31 -37.90
CA VAL A 420 -11.32 8.27 -38.08
C VAL A 420 -11.16 9.08 -39.36
N VAL A 421 -12.27 9.48 -39.98
CA VAL A 421 -12.27 10.28 -41.22
C VAL A 421 -12.93 11.62 -41.01
N PHE A 422 -12.17 12.69 -41.26
CA PHE A 422 -12.64 14.07 -41.18
C PHE A 422 -12.72 14.71 -42.57
N THR A 423 -13.83 15.38 -42.88
CA THR A 423 -13.99 16.13 -44.14
C THR A 423 -14.29 17.60 -43.82
N PRO A 424 -13.32 18.53 -44.03
CA PRO A 424 -13.52 19.94 -43.75
C PRO A 424 -14.64 20.55 -44.59
N ALA A 425 -15.47 21.39 -43.98
CA ALA A 425 -16.47 22.19 -44.71
C ALA A 425 -15.86 23.45 -45.36
N THR A 426 -14.69 23.90 -44.89
CA THR A 426 -14.00 25.10 -45.38
C THR A 426 -12.50 24.85 -45.43
N ASN A 427 -11.77 25.67 -46.19
CA ASN A 427 -10.31 25.65 -46.10
C ASN A 427 -9.85 26.23 -44.76
N GLY A 428 -8.78 25.67 -44.18
CA GLY A 428 -8.20 26.17 -42.95
C GLY A 428 -7.19 25.22 -42.34
N THR A 429 -6.66 25.59 -41.18
CA THR A 429 -5.83 24.69 -40.38
C THR A 429 -6.71 24.00 -39.35
N TYR A 430 -6.60 22.68 -39.29
CA TYR A 430 -7.32 21.85 -38.33
C TYR A 430 -6.31 21.19 -37.40
N THR A 431 -6.76 20.88 -36.19
CA THR A 431 -6.00 20.15 -35.18
C THR A 431 -6.82 18.94 -34.79
N VAL A 432 -6.22 17.76 -34.84
CA VAL A 432 -6.75 16.60 -34.13
C VAL A 432 -5.92 16.39 -32.86
N SER A 433 -6.61 16.08 -31.77
CA SER A 433 -6.01 15.79 -30.48
C SER A 433 -6.69 14.60 -29.81
N THR A 434 -5.91 13.85 -29.04
CA THR A 434 -6.37 12.84 -28.10
C THR A 434 -6.25 13.38 -26.67
N SER A 435 -7.22 13.03 -25.84
CA SER A 435 -7.42 13.50 -24.46
C SER A 435 -8.32 12.51 -23.72
N ARG A 436 -8.58 12.71 -22.43
CA ARG A 436 -9.71 12.05 -21.76
C ARG A 436 -10.72 13.09 -21.31
N CYS A 437 -11.97 12.95 -21.73
CA CYS A 437 -13.04 13.91 -21.50
C CYS A 437 -14.13 13.35 -20.56
N VAL A 438 -14.43 14.08 -19.49
CA VAL A 438 -15.54 13.77 -18.58
C VAL A 438 -16.48 14.98 -18.53
N ALA A 439 -17.76 14.76 -18.82
CA ALA A 439 -18.82 15.78 -18.76
C ALA A 439 -18.44 17.12 -19.47
N ASP A 440 -17.98 17.01 -20.73
CA ASP A 440 -17.53 18.12 -21.61
C ASP A 440 -16.21 18.81 -21.22
N ALA A 441 -15.55 18.38 -20.14
CA ALA A 441 -14.21 18.84 -19.78
C ALA A 441 -13.16 17.79 -20.19
N CYS A 442 -12.32 18.15 -21.17
CA CYS A 442 -11.21 17.31 -21.59
C CYS A 442 -9.96 17.62 -20.77
N ASP A 443 -9.41 16.61 -20.09
CA ASP A 443 -8.05 16.65 -19.61
C ASP A 443 -7.11 16.50 -20.81
N ALA A 444 -6.12 17.40 -20.90
CA ALA A 444 -5.08 17.29 -21.91
C ALA A 444 -4.17 16.07 -21.69
N ARG A 445 -4.26 15.41 -20.53
CA ARG A 445 -3.59 14.15 -20.19
C ARG A 445 -4.45 12.95 -20.59
N LEU A 446 -3.80 11.85 -20.96
CA LEU A 446 -4.46 10.54 -21.02
C LEU A 446 -4.28 9.87 -19.67
N SER A 447 -5.32 9.98 -18.86
CA SER A 447 -5.35 9.50 -17.49
C SER A 447 -5.84 8.05 -17.37
N ASN A 448 -6.37 7.44 -18.43
CA ASN A 448 -6.95 6.09 -18.40
C ASN A 448 -6.06 5.11 -19.15
N ALA A 449 -4.81 5.02 -18.71
CA ALA A 449 -3.71 4.18 -19.23
C ALA A 449 -3.28 4.33 -20.70
N ALA A 450 -4.13 4.90 -21.56
CA ALA A 450 -3.92 4.95 -23.00
C ALA A 450 -2.67 5.76 -23.37
N ASP A 451 -1.88 5.20 -24.29
CA ASP A 451 -0.79 5.88 -25.00
C ASP A 451 -1.18 5.98 -26.47
N THR A 452 -1.32 7.20 -26.99
CA THR A 452 -1.72 7.42 -28.38
C THR A 452 -0.59 8.01 -29.20
N ILE A 453 -0.49 7.60 -30.48
CA ILE A 453 0.27 8.29 -31.52
C ILE A 453 -0.64 8.57 -32.74
N LEU A 454 -0.58 9.79 -33.27
CA LEU A 454 -1.44 10.25 -34.39
C LEU A 454 -0.71 10.34 -35.73
N ASP A 455 -1.39 9.94 -36.81
CA ASP A 455 -1.01 10.19 -38.21
C ASP A 455 -2.19 10.73 -39.02
N VAL A 456 -1.93 11.57 -40.03
CA VAL A 456 -2.96 12.07 -40.95
C VAL A 456 -2.55 11.80 -42.38
N ALA A 457 -3.30 10.91 -43.05
CA ALA A 457 -2.99 10.47 -44.40
C ALA A 457 -2.90 11.64 -45.39
N GLY A 458 -1.81 11.67 -46.17
CA GLY A 458 -1.56 12.71 -47.17
C GLY A 458 -1.02 14.03 -46.61
N VAL A 459 -0.83 14.14 -45.30
CA VAL A 459 -0.04 15.19 -44.65
C VAL A 459 1.39 14.67 -44.51
N ALA A 460 2.41 15.51 -44.70
CA ALA A 460 3.81 15.08 -44.56
C ALA A 460 4.01 14.36 -43.20
N PRO A 461 4.72 13.21 -43.16
CA PRO A 461 4.78 12.34 -41.99
C PRO A 461 5.35 13.11 -40.81
N GLY A 462 4.47 13.48 -39.90
CA GLY A 462 4.79 14.26 -38.72
C GLY A 462 3.92 13.73 -37.61
N PHE A 463 4.28 12.56 -37.09
CA PHE A 463 3.67 12.03 -35.88
C PHE A 463 3.88 13.04 -34.74
N SER A 464 2.94 13.05 -33.82
CA SER A 464 2.99 13.98 -32.70
C SER A 464 2.41 13.29 -31.50
N ALA A 465 3.30 12.72 -30.69
CA ALA A 465 3.03 12.40 -29.30
C ALA A 465 3.34 13.65 -28.47
N ASP A 466 2.53 13.93 -27.46
CA ASP A 466 2.51 15.11 -26.58
C ASP A 466 1.60 16.28 -27.02
N ASN A 467 0.41 16.32 -26.41
CA ASN A 467 -0.56 17.42 -26.51
C ASN A 467 -0.22 18.61 -25.58
N LEU A 468 0.65 18.44 -24.58
CA LEU A 468 0.95 19.39 -23.52
C LEU A 468 2.18 20.27 -23.80
N THR A 469 3.29 19.71 -24.27
CA THR A 469 4.51 20.48 -24.56
C THR A 469 4.59 20.94 -26.02
N GLY A 470 3.79 20.33 -26.91
CA GLY A 470 3.73 20.66 -28.33
C GLY A 470 4.97 20.20 -29.13
N VAL A 471 5.79 19.31 -28.56
CA VAL A 471 6.94 18.72 -29.23
C VAL A 471 6.44 17.68 -30.24
N ARG A 472 6.92 17.75 -31.49
CA ARG A 472 6.61 16.74 -32.51
C ARG A 472 7.71 15.70 -32.58
N TYR A 473 7.35 14.42 -32.51
CA TYR A 473 8.31 13.31 -32.61
C TYR A 473 8.19 12.59 -33.96
N PRO A 474 9.30 12.41 -34.71
CA PRO A 474 9.24 11.73 -36.01
C PRO A 474 8.89 10.23 -35.87
N ALA A 475 8.24 9.69 -36.91
CA ALA A 475 7.77 8.30 -37.08
C ALA A 475 8.77 7.18 -36.72
N ALA A 476 10.05 7.51 -36.76
CA ALA A 476 11.17 6.61 -36.59
C ALA A 476 12.24 7.32 -35.76
N CYS A 477 11.88 7.81 -34.58
CA CYS A 477 12.88 7.96 -33.53
C CYS A 477 13.27 6.54 -33.11
N GLY A 478 14.53 6.15 -33.27
CA GLY A 478 15.03 4.86 -32.75
C GLY A 478 15.12 4.94 -31.22
N LEU A 479 16.33 4.73 -30.67
CA LEU A 479 16.65 4.92 -29.24
C LEU A 479 16.55 6.38 -28.74
N ALA A 480 15.92 7.28 -29.50
CA ALA A 480 15.87 8.72 -29.25
C ALA A 480 14.44 9.26 -29.14
N CYS A 481 13.41 8.39 -29.09
CA CYS A 481 12.11 8.83 -28.60
C CYS A 481 12.28 9.16 -27.12
N PRO A 482 11.81 10.33 -26.62
CA PRO A 482 11.68 10.47 -25.18
C PRO A 482 10.73 9.39 -24.67
N PRO A 483 10.93 8.94 -23.42
CA PRO A 483 9.97 8.05 -22.78
C PRO A 483 8.58 8.67 -22.86
N ASN A 484 7.57 7.87 -23.22
CA ASN A 484 6.18 8.32 -23.15
C ASN A 484 5.67 8.33 -21.69
N ASP A 485 6.26 9.20 -20.88
CA ASP A 485 5.98 9.34 -19.46
C ASP A 485 4.58 9.95 -19.18
N ALA A 486 4.25 10.12 -17.90
CA ALA A 486 2.97 10.67 -17.43
C ALA A 486 2.55 12.02 -18.07
N VAL A 487 3.45 12.72 -18.79
CA VAL A 487 3.18 14.00 -19.46
C VAL A 487 2.90 13.82 -20.96
N THR A 488 3.31 12.71 -21.57
CA THR A 488 3.43 12.58 -23.04
C THR A 488 2.41 11.62 -23.67
N LEU A 489 1.57 10.94 -22.88
CA LEU A 489 0.67 9.87 -23.33
C LEU A 489 -0.35 10.33 -24.39
N SER A 490 -0.78 11.60 -24.34
CA SER A 490 -1.72 12.20 -25.30
C SER A 490 -1.02 12.71 -26.57
N SER A 491 -1.74 12.78 -27.69
CA SER A 491 -1.21 13.20 -28.99
C SER A 491 -1.96 14.38 -29.59
N ARG A 492 -1.27 15.19 -30.41
CA ARG A 492 -1.89 16.31 -31.14
C ARG A 492 -1.19 16.64 -32.45
N ILE A 493 -1.91 16.65 -33.57
CA ILE A 493 -1.36 17.06 -34.87
C ILE A 493 -2.23 18.12 -35.56
N SER A 494 -1.57 19.18 -36.05
CA SER A 494 -2.21 20.19 -36.90
C SER A 494 -1.84 20.03 -38.37
N PHE A 495 -2.82 20.19 -39.25
CA PHE A 495 -2.69 20.02 -40.70
C PHE A 495 -3.56 21.01 -41.51
N PRO A 496 -3.16 21.36 -42.74
CA PRO A 496 -4.00 22.16 -43.65
C PRO A 496 -5.11 21.30 -44.25
N GLY A 497 -6.37 21.65 -43.95
CA GLY A 497 -7.57 21.02 -44.50
C GLY A 497 -8.11 21.78 -45.71
N THR A 498 -8.44 21.04 -46.76
CA THR A 498 -9.15 21.54 -47.94
C THR A 498 -10.62 21.15 -47.88
N ALA A 499 -11.50 22.10 -48.18
CA ALA A 499 -12.94 21.88 -48.17
C ALA A 499 -13.34 20.70 -49.08
N GLY A 500 -14.10 19.77 -48.55
CA GLY A 500 -14.60 18.59 -49.26
C GLY A 500 -13.59 17.47 -49.50
N ILE A 501 -12.34 17.61 -49.06
CA ILE A 501 -11.34 16.54 -49.10
C ILE A 501 -11.37 15.77 -47.77
N SER A 502 -11.51 14.45 -47.83
CA SER A 502 -11.48 13.60 -46.65
C SER A 502 -10.05 13.29 -46.23
N TYR A 503 -9.79 13.40 -44.93
CA TYR A 503 -8.51 13.07 -44.29
C TYR A 503 -8.75 11.91 -43.34
N VAL A 504 -8.05 10.79 -43.58
CA VAL A 504 -8.04 9.66 -42.63
C VAL A 504 -6.99 9.95 -41.59
N ILE A 505 -7.40 9.91 -40.33
CA ILE A 505 -6.58 10.09 -39.15
C ILE A 505 -6.44 8.71 -38.53
N SER A 506 -5.20 8.29 -38.30
CA SER A 506 -4.90 7.01 -37.66
C SER A 506 -4.41 7.29 -36.25
N ILE A 507 -5.02 6.63 -35.28
CA ILE A 507 -4.63 6.61 -33.88
C ILE A 507 -4.20 5.19 -33.57
N ARG A 508 -3.15 5.03 -32.79
CA ARG A 508 -2.67 3.70 -32.38
C ARG A 508 -1.83 3.83 -31.12
N ARG A 509 -1.53 2.71 -30.49
CA ARG A 509 -0.53 2.67 -29.42
C ARG A 509 0.87 3.01 -29.90
N SER A 510 1.65 3.75 -29.12
CA SER A 510 3.07 3.98 -29.42
C SER A 510 3.85 2.65 -29.40
N PRO A 511 4.67 2.36 -30.43
CA PRO A 511 5.57 1.21 -30.39
C PRO A 511 6.74 1.37 -29.40
N PHE A 512 6.89 2.56 -28.80
CA PHE A 512 7.89 2.90 -27.78
C PHE A 512 7.23 3.35 -26.47
N ALA A 513 6.02 2.87 -26.20
CA ALA A 513 5.35 3.05 -24.92
C ALA A 513 6.27 2.59 -23.77
N PRO A 514 6.53 3.41 -22.73
CA PRO A 514 7.28 3.00 -21.57
C PRO A 514 6.38 2.22 -20.63
N ASP A 515 7.02 1.66 -19.61
CA ASP A 515 6.35 0.86 -18.57
C ASP A 515 5.24 1.59 -17.79
N SER A 516 5.19 2.93 -17.86
CA SER A 516 4.12 3.74 -17.25
C SER A 516 2.85 3.83 -18.10
N ALA A 517 2.91 3.40 -19.36
CA ALA A 517 1.80 3.37 -20.29
C ALA A 517 1.17 1.97 -20.31
N GLY A 518 -0.16 1.91 -20.32
CA GLY A 518 -0.89 0.67 -20.36
C GLY A 518 -0.79 -0.01 -21.73
N ASP A 519 -1.09 -1.30 -21.75
CA ASP A 519 -1.41 -2.01 -22.99
C ASP A 519 -2.87 -1.80 -23.38
N LEU A 520 -3.71 -1.41 -22.43
CA LEU A 520 -5.12 -1.07 -22.59
C LEU A 520 -5.35 0.41 -22.27
N GLY A 521 -6.59 0.86 -22.41
CA GLY A 521 -7.03 2.17 -21.97
C GLY A 521 -8.02 2.82 -22.92
N ALA A 522 -8.50 4.00 -22.56
CA ALA A 522 -9.39 4.77 -23.42
C ALA A 522 -8.95 6.21 -23.62
N TYR A 523 -9.34 6.74 -24.77
CA TYR A 523 -9.07 8.10 -25.17
C TYR A 523 -10.26 8.68 -25.94
N ASP A 524 -10.30 10.00 -25.97
CA ASP A 524 -11.28 10.79 -26.68
C ASP A 524 -10.57 11.56 -27.78
N VAL A 525 -10.98 11.37 -29.03
CA VAL A 525 -10.47 12.10 -30.19
C VAL A 525 -11.40 13.24 -30.57
N VAL A 526 -10.81 14.41 -30.84
CA VAL A 526 -11.54 15.59 -31.29
C VAL A 526 -10.80 16.31 -32.40
N VAL A 527 -11.53 16.77 -33.41
CA VAL A 527 -11.01 17.66 -34.45
C VAL A 527 -11.50 19.08 -34.21
N THR A 528 -10.57 20.01 -34.04
CA THR A 528 -10.84 21.44 -33.85
C THR A 528 -10.24 22.27 -34.99
N ARG A 529 -10.75 23.48 -35.20
CA ARG A 529 -10.20 24.43 -36.18
C ARG A 529 -9.30 25.41 -35.45
N VAL A 530 -8.11 25.67 -36.00
CA VAL A 530 -7.26 26.75 -35.51
C VAL A 530 -7.92 28.09 -35.89
N PRO A 531 -8.09 29.03 -34.93
CA PRO A 531 -8.74 30.31 -35.18
C PRO A 531 -8.22 31.10 -36.38
#